data_AF-A0A1Q3F5K2-F1
#
_entry.id   AF-A0A1Q3F5K2-F1
#
_cell.length_a   1.000
_cell.length_b   1.000
_cell.length_c   1.000
_cell.angle_alpha   90.00
_cell.angle_beta   90.00
_cell.angle_gamma   90.00
#
_symmetry.space_group_name_H-M   'P 1'
#
loop_
_entity.id
_entity.type
_entity.pdbx_description
1 polymer ?
#
loop_
_entity_poly.entity_id
_entity_poly.type
_entity_poly.pdbx_seq_one_letter_code
_entity_poly.pdbx_strand_id
1 'polypeptide(L)'
;KLKKNTEQMKIVEQTKRIKTTTRNFGEIKTGVGDGHPTAAGRKQASKHSENVASIQSAVEAAWHTMLVQLLSQLRTDLQLPKCLQVVGYLRRMQAFTTPELKLKFLQIRTSWFRELLAKIPQEDTHIHLTKTIEATRVHLFNIITQYKAIFSEDEDSTVGLATISTDACAADGAKIFHSWLHDQIVDFINTLEKDLASNDINSYDTILGQCMYFGLSFSRVGVDFRSLIAPVFIRVISLNFQTSIVKITCQFEQEIERYTLINKVSTGIKRTKASDRAENSNHPPESLLDFTPLAIYCNEVLTVFNELRLCAPIALAPTVTEILEASLETVCRNILSFYRQEQQAFTASERECFVRFCSCFAYDLIPYLQRCIHFIFPPTTIVNHLGINVLTLQKHGITFLRQKKILEAIEYLLPDKIESVIKQVGEMNVSTTTTTTVATADGDGDKEAEVADKTKQVVAGVAKQEITAGGEL
;
A
#
# COMPACT_ATOMS: atom_id res chain seq x y z
N LYS A 1 25.41 25.43 32.89
CA LYS A 1 24.19 25.77 32.09
C LYS A 1 23.52 27.07 32.55
N LEU A 2 23.29 27.31 33.85
CA LEU A 2 22.69 28.55 34.36
C LEU A 2 23.52 29.82 34.04
N LYS A 3 24.84 29.79 34.28
CA LYS A 3 25.77 30.91 33.99
C LYS A 3 25.73 31.37 32.51
N LYS A 4 25.68 30.43 31.57
CA LYS A 4 25.62 30.71 30.12
C LYS A 4 24.31 31.38 29.69
N ASN A 5 23.19 31.03 30.32
CA ASN A 5 21.89 31.68 30.08
C ASN A 5 21.85 33.10 30.66
N THR A 6 22.45 33.32 31.84
CA THR A 6 22.55 34.65 32.46
C THR A 6 23.43 35.59 31.63
N GLU A 7 24.53 35.07 31.07
CA GLU A 7 25.44 35.82 30.21
C GLU A 7 24.78 36.24 28.88
N GLN A 8 24.03 35.32 28.25
CA GLN A 8 23.24 35.63 27.06
C GLN A 8 22.17 36.70 27.30
N MET A 9 21.51 36.67 28.46
CA MET A 9 20.55 37.71 28.85
C MET A 9 21.19 39.08 29.05
N LYS A 10 22.35 39.12 29.71
CA LYS A 10 23.11 40.36 29.92
C LYS A 10 23.52 41.00 28.60
N ILE A 11 23.93 40.20 27.61
CA ILE A 11 24.32 40.71 26.29
C ILE A 11 23.11 41.31 25.55
N VAL A 12 21.95 40.66 25.58
CA VAL A 12 20.71 41.20 24.96
C VAL A 12 20.29 42.51 25.61
N GLU A 13 20.33 42.58 26.94
CA GLU A 13 19.95 43.76 27.69
C GLU A 13 20.96 44.92 27.50
N GLN A 14 22.26 44.62 27.47
CA GLN A 14 23.32 45.59 27.16
C GLN A 14 23.19 46.14 25.74
N THR A 15 22.87 45.29 24.76
CA THR A 15 22.68 45.72 23.36
C THR A 15 21.49 46.66 23.23
N LYS A 16 20.37 46.37 23.90
CA LYS A 16 19.20 47.27 23.94
C LYS A 16 19.55 48.61 24.58
N ARG A 17 20.22 48.58 25.74
CA ARG A 17 20.63 49.80 26.46
C ARG A 17 21.58 50.65 25.62
N ILE A 18 22.54 50.06 24.92
CA ILE A 18 23.49 50.79 24.08
C ILE A 18 22.80 51.39 22.85
N LYS A 19 21.90 50.67 22.17
CA LYS A 19 21.12 51.23 21.06
C LYS A 19 20.26 52.43 21.50
N THR A 20 19.63 52.36 22.68
CA THR A 20 18.88 53.48 23.25
C THR A 20 19.80 54.65 23.62
N THR A 21 20.94 54.38 24.26
CA THR A 21 21.90 55.43 24.64
C THR A 21 22.52 56.11 23.42
N THR A 22 22.86 55.38 22.36
CA THR A 22 23.38 55.95 21.11
C THR A 22 22.34 56.81 20.40
N ARG A 23 21.07 56.40 20.39
CA ARG A 23 19.95 57.21 19.88
C ARG A 23 19.82 58.53 20.67
N ASN A 24 19.83 58.44 21.99
CA ASN A 24 19.75 59.62 22.86
C ASN A 24 20.98 60.53 22.73
N PHE A 25 22.19 59.97 22.54
CA PHE A 25 23.40 60.77 22.28
C PHE A 25 23.39 61.45 20.91
N GLY A 26 22.76 60.83 19.90
CA GLY A 26 22.51 61.45 18.60
C GLY A 26 21.58 62.66 18.70
N GLU A 27 20.52 62.55 19.51
CA GLU A 27 19.58 63.64 19.79
C GLU A 27 20.22 64.78 20.62
N ILE A 28 21.16 64.46 21.51
CA ILE A 28 21.92 65.49 22.26
C ILE A 28 22.87 66.27 21.32
N LYS A 29 23.46 65.63 20.29
CA LYS A 29 24.29 66.33 19.29
C LYS A 29 23.49 67.29 18.42
N THR A 30 22.21 67.03 18.17
CA THR A 30 21.33 67.93 17.39
C THR A 30 20.68 69.03 18.24
N GLY A 31 20.67 68.90 19.57
CA GLY A 31 20.09 69.87 20.50
C GLY A 31 21.05 70.88 21.15
N VAL A 32 22.37 70.77 20.94
CA VAL A 32 23.35 71.75 21.49
C VAL A 32 23.56 72.88 20.49
N GLY A 33 22.84 73.99 20.70
CA GLY A 33 23.03 75.25 19.98
C GLY A 33 24.37 75.92 20.29
N ASP A 34 24.98 76.48 19.23
CA ASP A 34 25.89 77.63 19.15
C ASP A 34 26.70 78.07 20.39
N GLY A 35 27.44 77.14 21.00
CA GLY A 35 28.52 77.46 21.95
C GLY A 35 29.87 76.93 21.44
N HIS A 36 30.84 77.81 21.19
CA HIS A 36 32.18 77.44 20.72
C HIS A 36 32.89 76.48 21.71
N PRO A 37 33.17 75.21 21.35
CA PRO A 37 33.83 74.27 22.25
C PRO A 37 35.36 74.43 22.20
N THR A 38 36.01 74.49 23.36
CA THR A 38 37.47 74.56 23.52
C THR A 38 38.16 73.32 22.92
N ALA A 39 39.40 73.47 22.43
CA ALA A 39 40.14 72.40 21.75
C ALA A 39 40.36 71.13 22.60
N ALA A 40 40.41 71.27 23.93
CA ALA A 40 40.43 70.15 24.88
C ALA A 40 39.08 69.40 24.91
N GLY A 41 37.95 70.12 24.87
CA GLY A 41 36.61 69.55 24.77
C GLY A 41 36.37 68.80 23.45
N ARG A 42 36.92 69.29 22.33
CA ARG A 42 36.87 68.58 21.03
C ARG A 42 37.69 67.29 21.03
N LYS A 43 38.91 67.29 21.59
CA LYS A 43 39.74 66.07 21.72
C LYS A 43 39.10 65.03 22.64
N GLN A 44 38.50 65.47 23.76
CA GLN A 44 37.83 64.57 24.69
C GLN A 44 36.50 64.03 24.11
N ALA A 45 35.73 64.85 23.39
CA ALA A 45 34.56 64.39 22.64
C ALA A 45 34.92 63.43 21.50
N SER A 46 36.03 63.66 20.78
CA SER A 46 36.54 62.74 19.74
C SER A 46 36.94 61.39 20.34
N LYS A 47 37.69 61.39 21.44
CA LYS A 47 38.14 60.17 22.13
C LYS A 47 36.97 59.39 22.76
N HIS A 48 35.97 60.09 23.30
CA HIS A 48 34.73 59.45 23.74
C HIS A 48 33.93 58.89 22.56
N SER A 49 33.88 59.59 21.41
CA SER A 49 33.23 59.11 20.19
C SER A 49 33.92 57.85 19.63
N GLU A 50 35.25 57.78 19.64
CA GLU A 50 36.03 56.61 19.23
C GLU A 50 35.82 55.42 20.17
N ASN A 51 35.80 55.65 21.49
CA ASN A 51 35.53 54.60 22.47
C ASN A 51 34.10 54.07 22.35
N VAL A 52 33.11 54.95 22.13
CA VAL A 52 31.71 54.55 21.90
C VAL A 52 31.59 53.75 20.60
N ALA A 53 32.28 54.14 19.52
CA ALA A 53 32.30 53.39 18.27
C ALA A 53 32.95 52.00 18.42
N SER A 54 34.05 51.89 19.17
CA SER A 54 34.71 50.62 19.48
C SER A 54 33.82 49.68 20.32
N ILE A 55 33.15 50.21 21.34
CA ILE A 55 32.19 49.45 22.15
C ILE A 55 31.00 49.00 21.32
N GLN A 56 30.47 49.88 20.45
CA GLN A 56 29.38 49.54 19.54
C GLN A 56 29.78 48.39 18.61
N SER A 57 30.96 48.45 18.00
CA SER A 57 31.47 47.37 17.14
C SER A 57 31.61 46.04 17.90
N ALA A 58 32.15 46.06 19.12
CA ALA A 58 32.28 44.85 19.94
C ALA A 58 30.90 44.25 20.31
N VAL A 59 29.92 45.08 20.61
CA VAL A 59 28.55 44.66 20.94
C VAL A 59 27.84 44.09 19.71
N GLU A 60 27.99 44.72 18.54
CA GLU A 60 27.46 44.21 17.28
C GLU A 60 28.08 42.85 16.93
N ALA A 61 29.39 42.68 17.10
CA ALA A 61 30.07 41.40 16.89
C ALA A 61 29.58 40.30 17.87
N ALA A 62 29.41 40.64 19.14
CA ALA A 62 28.86 39.72 20.15
C ALA A 62 27.40 39.34 19.86
N TRP A 63 26.59 40.30 19.40
CA TRP A 63 25.20 40.08 19.00
C TRP A 63 25.10 39.13 17.79
N HIS A 64 25.91 39.34 16.74
CA HIS A 64 25.96 38.44 15.58
C HIS A 64 26.41 37.03 15.97
N THR A 65 27.42 36.93 16.83
CA THR A 65 27.91 35.64 17.34
C THR A 65 26.81 34.90 18.09
N MET A 66 26.07 35.59 18.96
CA MET A 66 24.94 35.01 19.69
C MET A 66 23.82 34.57 18.75
N LEU A 67 23.49 35.36 17.74
CA LEU A 67 22.49 35.02 16.73
C LEU A 67 22.86 33.71 16.02
N VAL A 68 24.09 33.61 15.50
CA VAL A 68 24.59 32.40 14.82
C VAL A 68 24.57 31.19 15.76
N GLN A 69 24.96 31.35 17.03
CA GLN A 69 24.93 30.27 18.01
C GLN A 69 23.51 29.79 18.37
N LEU A 70 22.53 30.69 18.41
CA LEU A 70 21.12 30.33 18.65
C LEU A 70 20.53 29.63 17.43
N LEU A 71 20.79 30.11 16.22
CA LEU A 71 20.36 29.46 14.98
C LEU A 71 21.01 28.08 14.81
N SER A 72 22.29 27.93 15.19
CA SER A 72 22.99 26.65 15.20
C SER A 72 22.37 25.65 16.18
N GLN A 73 21.91 26.10 17.36
CA GLN A 73 21.16 25.23 18.28
C GLN A 73 19.86 24.71 17.67
N LEU A 74 19.17 25.49 16.84
CA LEU A 74 17.96 25.02 16.13
C LEU A 74 18.25 23.93 15.09
N ARG A 75 19.52 23.72 14.70
CA ARG A 75 19.98 22.64 13.80
C ARG A 75 20.35 21.34 14.53
N THR A 76 19.89 21.14 15.76
CA THR A 76 20.13 19.88 16.49
C THR A 76 18.81 19.22 16.88
N ASP A 77 18.85 17.99 17.35
CA ASP A 77 17.68 17.42 18.01
C ASP A 77 17.43 18.19 19.32
N LEU A 78 16.24 18.77 19.45
CA LEU A 78 15.90 19.66 20.56
C LEU A 78 14.60 19.20 21.20
N GLN A 79 14.59 19.16 22.52
CA GLN A 79 13.38 19.02 23.32
C GLN A 79 12.61 20.34 23.35
N LEU A 80 11.28 20.26 23.44
CA LEU A 80 10.40 21.42 23.40
C LEU A 80 10.80 22.57 24.35
N PRO A 81 11.14 22.33 25.64
CA PRO A 81 11.52 23.42 26.56
C PRO A 81 12.76 24.19 26.11
N LYS A 82 13.73 23.48 25.54
CA LYS A 82 14.96 24.12 25.03
C LYS A 82 14.68 24.90 23.74
N CYS A 83 13.81 24.37 22.89
CA CYS A 83 13.37 25.02 21.66
C CYS A 83 12.68 26.36 21.97
N LEU A 84 11.70 26.35 22.91
CA LEU A 84 11.04 27.55 23.43
C LEU A 84 12.04 28.57 23.98
N GLN A 85 13.03 28.11 24.74
CA GLN A 85 14.06 28.99 25.28
C GLN A 85 14.89 29.68 24.18
N VAL A 86 15.35 28.92 23.18
CA VAL A 86 16.16 29.45 22.07
C VAL A 86 15.36 30.47 21.25
N VAL A 87 14.13 30.13 20.89
CA VAL A 87 13.26 31.06 20.15
C VAL A 87 12.88 32.28 21.01
N GLY A 88 12.69 32.11 22.32
CA GLY A 88 12.46 33.23 23.24
C GLY A 88 13.66 34.19 23.35
N TYR A 89 14.90 33.71 23.19
CA TYR A 89 16.06 34.59 23.04
C TYR A 89 16.05 35.31 21.69
N LEU A 90 15.76 34.61 20.59
CA LEU A 90 15.67 35.21 19.25
C LEU A 90 14.60 36.32 19.18
N ARG A 91 13.41 36.09 19.77
CA ARG A 91 12.35 37.10 19.90
C ARG A 91 12.85 38.34 20.65
N ARG A 92 13.57 38.16 21.77
CA ARG A 92 14.10 39.28 22.57
C ARG A 92 15.23 40.04 21.88
N MET A 93 16.00 39.38 21.03
CA MET A 93 17.04 40.01 20.21
C MET A 93 16.46 40.89 19.10
N GLN A 94 15.18 40.72 18.75
CA GLN A 94 14.48 41.46 17.68
C GLN A 94 15.25 41.41 16.35
N ALA A 95 15.87 40.26 16.06
CA ALA A 95 16.61 40.02 14.82
C ALA A 95 15.69 39.76 13.62
N PHE A 96 14.44 39.35 13.89
CA PHE A 96 13.44 38.96 12.91
C PHE A 96 12.07 39.47 13.33
N THR A 97 11.23 39.82 12.36
CA THR A 97 9.79 39.95 12.56
C THR A 97 9.16 38.57 12.85
N THR A 98 7.91 38.54 13.34
CA THR A 98 7.22 37.28 13.63
C THR A 98 7.12 36.35 12.39
N PRO A 99 6.70 36.83 11.20
CA PRO A 99 6.67 35.98 10.00
C PRO A 99 8.05 35.50 9.56
N GLU A 100 9.07 36.36 9.61
CA GLU A 100 10.45 35.97 9.30
C GLU A 100 10.98 34.92 10.28
N LEU A 101 10.66 35.04 11.57
CA LEU A 101 11.06 34.05 12.57
C LEU A 101 10.36 32.70 12.35
N LYS A 102 9.06 32.71 12.01
CA LYS A 102 8.32 31.49 11.62
C LYS A 102 9.00 30.80 10.44
N LEU A 103 9.28 31.55 9.36
CA LEU A 103 9.94 31.02 8.17
C LEU A 103 11.36 30.53 8.47
N LYS A 104 12.17 31.32 9.18
CA LYS A 104 13.54 30.95 9.56
C LYS A 104 13.58 29.71 10.43
N PHE A 105 12.63 29.57 11.35
CA PHE A 105 12.48 28.36 12.15
C PHE A 105 12.24 27.15 11.25
N LEU A 106 11.22 27.18 10.38
CA LEU A 106 10.89 26.08 9.49
C LEU A 106 12.06 25.74 8.55
N GLN A 107 12.71 26.74 7.95
CA GLN A 107 13.89 26.55 7.09
C GLN A 107 15.01 25.79 7.81
N ILE A 108 15.35 26.22 9.03
CA ILE A 108 16.44 25.64 9.80
C ILE A 108 16.09 24.21 10.23
N ARG A 109 14.86 23.99 10.71
CA ARG A 109 14.39 22.65 11.12
C ARG A 109 14.30 21.70 9.92
N THR A 110 13.89 22.18 8.76
CA THR A 110 13.84 21.39 7.51
C THR A 110 15.24 20.99 7.05
N SER A 111 16.20 21.91 7.05
CA SER A 111 17.60 21.59 6.70
C SER A 111 18.16 20.49 7.59
N TRP A 112 17.99 20.64 8.91
CA TRP A 112 18.42 19.63 9.87
C TRP A 112 17.72 18.28 9.66
N PHE A 113 16.41 18.30 9.43
CA PHE A 113 15.62 17.10 9.21
C PHE A 113 16.05 16.36 7.93
N ARG A 114 16.31 17.09 6.84
CA ARG A 114 16.85 16.52 5.59
C ARG A 114 18.25 15.93 5.78
N GLU A 115 19.13 16.62 6.50
CA GLU A 115 20.46 16.11 6.86
C GLU A 115 20.38 14.85 7.73
N LEU A 116 19.36 14.73 8.56
CA LEU A 116 19.11 13.54 9.37
C LEU A 116 18.65 12.36 8.50
N LEU A 117 17.67 12.57 7.63
CA LEU A 117 17.18 11.54 6.71
C LEU A 117 18.26 11.07 5.74
N ALA A 118 19.11 11.98 5.24
CA ALA A 118 20.20 11.66 4.33
C ALA A 118 21.28 10.74 4.94
N LYS A 119 21.30 10.54 6.26
CA LYS A 119 22.21 9.62 6.96
C LYS A 119 21.65 8.20 7.08
N ILE A 120 20.41 7.97 6.66
CA ILE A 120 19.81 6.64 6.68
C ILE A 120 20.49 5.80 5.58
N PRO A 121 21.01 4.61 5.91
CA PRO A 121 21.66 3.72 4.93
C PRO A 121 20.70 3.36 3.79
N GLN A 122 21.19 3.35 2.54
CA GLN A 122 20.39 3.11 1.32
C GLN A 122 20.68 1.74 0.67
N GLU A 123 21.55 0.93 1.27
CA GLU A 123 21.99 -0.34 0.70
C GLU A 123 20.90 -1.42 0.73
N ASP A 124 20.05 -1.40 1.77
CA ASP A 124 18.91 -2.29 1.93
C ASP A 124 17.63 -1.45 1.94
N THR A 125 16.81 -1.62 0.90
CA THR A 125 15.61 -0.82 0.71
C THR A 125 14.58 -1.01 1.82
N HIS A 126 14.44 -2.22 2.37
CA HIS A 126 13.51 -2.48 3.47
C HIS A 126 13.98 -1.79 4.77
N ILE A 127 15.28 -1.83 5.05
CA ILE A 127 15.87 -1.12 6.19
C ILE A 127 15.76 0.39 6.00
N HIS A 128 16.06 0.90 4.81
CA HIS A 128 15.95 2.32 4.49
C HIS A 128 14.52 2.82 4.71
N LEU A 129 13.54 2.09 4.17
CA LEU A 129 12.14 2.46 4.22
C LEU A 129 11.61 2.45 5.67
N THR A 130 11.86 1.39 6.43
CA THR A 130 11.42 1.30 7.85
C THR A 130 12.05 2.40 8.72
N LYS A 131 13.35 2.68 8.55
CA LYS A 131 14.03 3.78 9.26
C LYS A 131 13.51 5.14 8.83
N THR A 132 13.22 5.33 7.55
CA THR A 132 12.70 6.60 7.01
C THR A 132 11.29 6.90 7.53
N ILE A 133 10.39 5.89 7.57
CA ILE A 133 9.06 6.03 8.18
C ILE A 133 9.19 6.48 9.64
N GLU A 134 10.00 5.77 10.43
CA GLU A 134 10.11 6.02 11.87
C GLU A 134 10.77 7.38 12.16
N ALA A 135 11.88 7.69 11.48
CA ALA A 135 12.57 8.97 11.63
C ALA A 135 11.68 10.14 11.22
N THR A 136 10.95 10.01 10.11
CA THR A 136 9.99 11.04 9.67
C THR A 136 8.89 11.22 10.69
N ARG A 137 8.25 10.13 11.13
CA ARG A 137 7.18 10.16 12.12
C ARG A 137 7.60 10.88 13.40
N VAL A 138 8.75 10.51 13.98
CA VAL A 138 9.22 11.08 15.25
C VAL A 138 9.64 12.54 15.09
N HIS A 139 10.51 12.83 14.11
CA HIS A 139 11.14 14.15 14.04
C HIS A 139 10.23 15.20 13.40
N LEU A 140 9.41 14.83 12.42
CA LEU A 140 8.41 15.75 11.86
C LEU A 140 7.34 16.10 12.92
N PHE A 141 6.90 15.13 13.73
CA PHE A 141 5.98 15.38 14.84
C PHE A 141 6.57 16.37 15.85
N ASN A 142 7.85 16.21 16.20
CA ASN A 142 8.55 17.13 17.08
C ASN A 142 8.62 18.54 16.49
N ILE A 143 8.89 18.69 15.19
CA ILE A 143 8.92 20.02 14.54
C ILE A 143 7.52 20.65 14.55
N ILE A 144 6.47 19.89 14.24
CA ILE A 144 5.07 20.37 14.26
C ILE A 144 4.67 20.83 15.65
N THR A 145 4.90 20.01 16.67
CA THR A 145 4.52 20.33 18.06
C THR A 145 5.32 21.51 18.59
N GLN A 146 6.61 21.61 18.26
CA GLN A 146 7.43 22.79 18.57
C GLN A 146 6.91 24.03 17.89
N TYR A 147 6.63 23.97 16.59
CA TYR A 147 6.10 25.11 15.85
C TYR A 147 4.79 25.61 16.48
N LYS A 148 3.83 24.71 16.70
CA LYS A 148 2.55 25.06 17.33
C LYS A 148 2.77 25.68 18.71
N ALA A 149 3.54 25.03 19.59
CA ALA A 149 3.79 25.58 20.93
C ALA A 149 4.51 26.95 20.93
N ILE A 150 5.34 27.24 19.93
CA ILE A 150 6.11 28.50 19.84
C ILE A 150 5.30 29.64 19.21
N PHE A 151 4.36 29.32 18.33
CA PHE A 151 3.70 30.28 17.46
C PHE A 151 2.17 30.29 17.54
N SER A 152 1.54 29.40 18.32
CA SER A 152 0.07 29.31 18.48
C SER A 152 -0.56 30.56 19.11
N GLU A 153 0.14 31.26 20.01
CA GLU A 153 -0.37 32.51 20.63
C GLU A 153 -0.52 33.65 19.60
N ASP A 154 0.22 33.58 18.48
CA ASP A 154 0.18 34.59 17.42
C ASP A 154 -1.04 34.39 16.47
N GLU A 155 -1.80 33.29 16.60
CA GLU A 155 -3.02 33.02 15.82
C GLU A 155 -4.30 33.42 16.60
N ASP A 156 -4.40 33.07 17.89
CA ASP A 156 -5.59 33.35 18.73
C ASP A 156 -5.77 34.84 19.09
N SER A 157 -4.71 35.64 19.03
CA SER A 157 -4.76 37.09 19.27
C SER A 157 -5.62 37.85 18.24
N THR A 158 -6.05 37.18 17.16
CA THR A 158 -6.83 37.78 16.06
C THR A 158 -8.26 37.24 15.94
N VAL A 159 -8.63 36.19 16.68
CA VAL A 159 -9.96 35.57 16.58
C VAL A 159 -10.99 36.26 17.48
N GLY A 160 -10.56 37.01 18.50
CA GLY A 160 -11.44 37.67 19.47
C GLY A 160 -12.11 38.97 19.00
N LEU A 161 -11.74 39.54 17.86
CA LEU A 161 -12.35 40.79 17.35
C LEU A 161 -12.19 40.96 15.83
N ALA A 162 -12.54 39.95 15.04
CA ALA A 162 -12.60 40.09 13.58
C ALA A 162 -13.90 40.78 13.14
N THR A 163 -14.05 42.07 13.48
CA THR A 163 -14.73 43.01 12.56
C THR A 163 -13.98 42.93 11.24
N ILE A 164 -14.72 42.66 10.16
CA ILE A 164 -14.32 42.61 8.75
C ILE A 164 -13.27 43.69 8.44
N SER A 165 -12.01 43.37 8.69
CA SER A 165 -10.85 44.20 8.45
C SER A 165 -9.80 43.27 7.88
N THR A 166 -9.45 43.56 6.64
CA THR A 166 -8.47 42.89 5.78
C THR A 166 -7.06 42.89 6.38
N ASP A 167 -6.81 42.10 7.42
CA ASP A 167 -5.44 41.83 7.88
C ASP A 167 -4.94 40.53 7.26
N ALA A 168 -4.46 40.64 6.01
CA ALA A 168 -3.91 39.53 5.22
C ALA A 168 -2.69 38.85 5.87
N CYS A 169 -2.03 39.50 6.85
CA CYS A 169 -0.77 39.03 7.44
C CYS A 169 -0.91 37.89 8.48
N ALA A 170 -2.00 37.81 9.24
CA ALA A 170 -2.18 36.71 10.22
C ALA A 170 -2.54 35.39 9.51
N ALA A 171 -3.38 35.49 8.47
CA ALA A 171 -3.71 34.37 7.60
C ALA A 171 -2.48 33.83 6.82
N ASP A 172 -1.45 34.64 6.61
CA ASP A 172 -0.23 34.25 5.90
C ASP A 172 0.65 33.29 6.73
N GLY A 173 0.73 33.50 8.06
CA GLY A 173 1.51 32.66 8.96
C GLY A 173 1.02 31.21 9.03
N ALA A 174 -0.30 31.02 9.14
CA ALA A 174 -0.93 29.69 9.13
C ALA A 174 -0.74 29.00 7.77
N LYS A 175 -0.88 29.75 6.67
CA LYS A 175 -0.64 29.25 5.31
C LYS A 175 0.80 28.78 5.11
N ILE A 176 1.79 29.52 5.61
CA ILE A 176 3.21 29.12 5.56
C ILE A 176 3.42 27.76 6.24
N PHE A 177 2.84 27.55 7.42
CA PHE A 177 2.96 26.28 8.13
C PHE A 177 2.31 25.12 7.38
N HIS A 178 1.08 25.30 6.90
CA HIS A 178 0.37 24.25 6.18
C HIS A 178 1.01 23.91 4.82
N SER A 179 1.49 24.92 4.09
CA SER A 179 2.26 24.72 2.86
C SER A 179 3.55 23.94 3.13
N TRP A 180 4.33 24.36 4.14
CA TRP A 180 5.55 23.65 4.53
C TRP A 180 5.27 22.19 4.90
N LEU A 181 4.23 21.96 5.71
CA LEU A 181 3.86 20.63 6.16
C LEU A 181 3.43 19.73 5.01
N HIS A 182 2.63 20.28 4.08
CA HIS A 182 2.28 19.60 2.84
C HIS A 182 3.54 19.17 2.07
N ASP A 183 4.52 20.06 1.92
CA ASP A 183 5.79 19.73 1.23
C ASP A 183 6.54 18.59 1.95
N GLN A 184 6.55 18.56 3.28
CA GLN A 184 7.18 17.45 4.02
C GLN A 184 6.48 16.11 3.81
N ILE A 185 5.15 16.12 3.73
CA ILE A 185 4.36 14.92 3.46
C ILE A 185 4.60 14.45 2.02
N VAL A 186 4.61 15.36 1.04
CA VAL A 186 4.90 15.02 -0.36
C VAL A 186 6.32 14.45 -0.51
N ASP A 187 7.33 15.06 0.13
CA ASP A 187 8.71 14.55 0.14
C ASP A 187 8.76 13.11 0.70
N PHE A 188 8.01 12.83 1.78
CA PHE A 188 7.89 11.47 2.33
C PHE A 188 7.19 10.50 1.36
N ILE A 189 6.05 10.89 0.78
CA ILE A 189 5.30 10.04 -0.16
C ILE A 189 6.15 9.70 -1.40
N ASN A 190 6.90 10.66 -1.93
CA ASN A 190 7.80 10.43 -3.08
C ASN A 190 8.94 9.46 -2.72
N THR A 191 9.50 9.59 -1.52
CA THR A 191 10.55 8.67 -1.03
C THR A 191 9.98 7.26 -0.84
N LEU A 192 8.81 7.15 -0.22
CA LEU A 192 8.09 5.90 -0.01
C LEU A 192 7.82 5.20 -1.34
N GLU A 193 7.31 5.91 -2.33
CA GLU A 193 7.03 5.35 -3.65
C GLU A 193 8.29 4.85 -4.35
N LYS A 194 9.37 5.63 -4.32
CA LYS A 194 10.65 5.27 -4.94
C LYS A 194 11.20 3.97 -4.33
N ASP A 195 11.19 3.86 -3.01
CA ASP A 195 11.70 2.69 -2.32
C ASP A 195 10.78 1.48 -2.54
N LEU A 196 9.46 1.70 -2.52
CA LEU A 196 8.46 0.67 -2.79
C LEU A 196 8.58 0.07 -4.20
N ALA A 197 9.01 0.87 -5.18
CA ALA A 197 9.21 0.40 -6.55
C ALA A 197 10.44 -0.50 -6.73
N SER A 198 11.27 -0.70 -5.71
CA SER A 198 12.36 -1.68 -5.75
C SER A 198 11.82 -3.12 -5.70
N ASN A 199 12.53 -4.06 -6.32
CA ASN A 199 12.16 -5.48 -6.31
C ASN A 199 12.56 -6.21 -5.02
N ASP A 200 13.08 -5.50 -4.02
CA ASP A 200 13.73 -6.07 -2.82
C ASP A 200 12.79 -6.09 -1.60
N ILE A 201 11.48 -5.97 -1.81
CA ILE A 201 10.50 -5.85 -0.73
C ILE A 201 9.86 -7.20 -0.42
N ASN A 202 10.09 -7.64 0.82
CA ASN A 202 9.62 -8.94 1.30
C ASN A 202 8.16 -8.95 1.77
N SER A 203 7.61 -7.80 2.20
CA SER A 203 6.21 -7.73 2.69
C SER A 203 5.65 -6.31 2.62
N TYR A 204 4.69 -6.08 1.72
CA TYR A 204 3.96 -4.81 1.63
C TYR A 204 3.05 -4.56 2.83
N ASP A 205 2.49 -5.62 3.44
CA ASP A 205 1.56 -5.53 4.58
C ASP A 205 2.19 -4.82 5.78
N THR A 206 3.37 -5.29 6.20
CA THR A 206 4.10 -4.73 7.34
C THR A 206 4.37 -3.24 7.12
N ILE A 207 4.85 -2.88 5.92
CA ILE A 207 5.18 -1.50 5.58
C ILE A 207 3.92 -0.63 5.51
N LEU A 208 2.85 -1.12 4.90
CA LEU A 208 1.56 -0.44 4.86
C LEU A 208 1.04 -0.16 6.27
N GLY A 209 1.11 -1.15 7.18
CA GLY A 209 0.73 -0.99 8.57
C GLY A 209 1.52 0.12 9.28
N GLN A 210 2.83 0.21 9.06
CA GLN A 210 3.66 1.28 9.60
C GLN A 210 3.28 2.66 9.04
N CYS A 211 3.05 2.77 7.73
CA CYS A 211 2.60 4.01 7.10
C CYS A 211 1.21 4.44 7.59
N MET A 212 0.29 3.50 7.76
CA MET A 212 -1.06 3.77 8.29
C MET A 212 -1.01 4.22 9.75
N TYR A 213 -0.18 3.58 10.58
CA TYR A 213 0.06 4.02 11.95
C TYR A 213 0.70 5.41 12.00
N PHE A 214 1.67 5.69 11.13
CA PHE A 214 2.27 7.01 10.99
C PHE A 214 1.21 8.07 10.67
N GLY A 215 0.43 7.88 9.60
CA GLY A 215 -0.66 8.80 9.24
C GLY A 215 -1.68 8.99 10.37
N LEU A 216 -2.09 7.91 11.04
CA LEU A 216 -3.00 7.97 12.18
C LEU A 216 -2.40 8.75 13.37
N SER A 217 -1.12 8.57 13.67
CA SER A 217 -0.46 9.25 14.78
C SER A 217 -0.45 10.78 14.61
N PHE A 218 -0.51 11.25 13.36
CA PHE A 218 -0.54 12.67 13.01
C PHE A 218 -1.95 13.28 13.09
N SER A 219 -3.01 12.46 13.16
CA SER A 219 -4.39 12.97 13.36
C SER A 219 -4.51 13.83 14.62
N ARG A 220 -3.71 13.51 15.66
CA ARG A 220 -3.63 14.28 16.92
C ARG A 220 -3.12 15.71 16.75
N VAL A 221 -2.33 15.95 15.70
CA VAL A 221 -1.84 17.30 15.34
C VAL A 221 -2.62 17.88 14.16
N GLY A 222 -3.77 17.30 13.81
CA GLY A 222 -4.70 17.81 12.80
C GLY A 222 -4.30 17.47 11.36
N VAL A 223 -3.53 16.39 11.15
CA VAL A 223 -3.06 15.98 9.82
C VAL A 223 -3.34 14.50 9.61
N ASP A 224 -3.98 14.16 8.49
CA ASP A 224 -4.14 12.77 8.06
C ASP A 224 -3.86 12.68 6.56
N PHE A 225 -2.85 11.88 6.20
CA PHE A 225 -2.39 11.70 4.83
C PHE A 225 -2.48 10.24 4.37
N ARG A 226 -3.24 9.39 5.09
CA ARG A 226 -3.42 7.98 4.71
C ARG A 226 -4.06 7.81 3.33
N SER A 227 -4.90 8.77 2.93
CA SER A 227 -5.49 8.84 1.58
C SER A 227 -4.45 9.06 0.48
N LEU A 228 -3.28 9.64 0.80
CA LEU A 228 -2.15 9.80 -0.12
C LEU A 228 -1.26 8.55 -0.17
N ILE A 229 -1.21 7.79 0.93
CA ILE A 229 -0.44 6.54 1.03
C ILE A 229 -1.09 5.43 0.18
N ALA A 230 -2.41 5.24 0.28
CA ALA A 230 -3.07 4.09 -0.34
C ALA A 230 -2.85 3.99 -1.88
N PRO A 231 -2.94 5.08 -2.67
CA PRO A 231 -2.66 5.02 -4.12
C PRO A 231 -1.23 4.60 -4.48
N VAL A 232 -0.24 4.87 -3.62
CA VAL A 232 1.15 4.43 -3.83
C VAL A 232 1.22 2.90 -3.82
N PHE A 233 0.65 2.27 -2.78
CA PHE A 233 0.65 0.82 -2.66
C PHE A 233 -0.15 0.14 -3.76
N ILE A 234 -1.34 0.66 -4.08
CA ILE A 234 -2.16 0.15 -5.18
C ILE A 234 -1.33 0.08 -6.47
N ARG A 235 -0.63 1.17 -6.81
CA ARG A 235 0.17 1.25 -8.04
C ARG A 235 1.38 0.32 -8.04
N VAL A 236 2.16 0.30 -6.97
CA VAL A 236 3.35 -0.56 -6.88
C VAL A 236 2.97 -2.04 -6.90
N ILE A 237 1.98 -2.45 -6.09
CA ILE A 237 1.52 -3.84 -6.04
C ILE A 237 0.95 -4.27 -7.39
N SER A 238 0.18 -3.39 -8.06
CA SER A 238 -0.33 -3.65 -9.41
C SER A 238 0.80 -3.87 -10.42
N LEU A 239 1.83 -3.02 -10.41
CA LEU A 239 2.94 -3.10 -11.34
C LEU A 239 3.77 -4.37 -11.11
N ASN A 240 4.03 -4.71 -9.85
CA ASN A 240 4.75 -5.93 -9.51
C ASN A 240 3.95 -7.18 -9.95
N PHE A 241 2.66 -7.22 -9.65
CA PHE A 241 1.77 -8.30 -10.08
C PHE A 241 1.78 -8.47 -11.61
N GLN A 242 1.63 -7.38 -12.35
CA GLN A 242 1.69 -7.38 -13.81
C GLN A 242 3.03 -7.92 -14.31
N THR A 243 4.14 -7.44 -13.76
CA THR A 243 5.49 -7.84 -14.15
C THR A 243 5.71 -9.34 -13.92
N SER A 244 5.29 -9.86 -12.77
CA SER A 244 5.40 -11.28 -12.45
C SER A 244 4.54 -12.15 -13.37
N ILE A 245 3.28 -11.78 -13.62
CA ILE A 245 2.42 -12.53 -14.52
C ILE A 245 2.95 -12.54 -15.97
N VAL A 246 3.50 -11.43 -16.46
CA VAL A 246 4.14 -11.37 -17.78
C VAL A 246 5.33 -12.34 -17.85
N LYS A 247 6.19 -12.38 -16.82
CA LYS A 247 7.31 -13.33 -16.75
C LYS A 247 6.83 -14.78 -16.78
N ILE A 248 5.80 -15.11 -15.99
CA ILE A 248 5.21 -16.46 -15.92
C ILE A 248 4.62 -16.87 -17.27
N THR A 249 3.96 -15.94 -17.96
CA THR A 249 3.40 -16.18 -19.30
C THR A 249 4.49 -16.46 -20.33
N CYS A 250 5.59 -15.69 -20.30
CA CYS A 250 6.74 -15.91 -21.18
C CYS A 250 7.45 -17.24 -20.87
N GLN A 251 7.53 -17.63 -19.60
CA GLN A 251 8.06 -18.94 -19.22
C GLN A 251 7.19 -20.08 -19.77
N PHE A 252 5.86 -19.95 -19.70
CA PHE A 252 4.95 -20.94 -20.29
C PHE A 252 5.17 -21.08 -21.81
N GLU A 253 5.36 -19.97 -22.53
CA GLU A 253 5.66 -19.98 -23.96
C GLU A 253 6.91 -20.83 -24.28
N GLN A 254 7.98 -20.65 -23.51
CA GLN A 254 9.21 -21.43 -23.68
C GLN A 254 9.03 -22.91 -23.31
N GLU A 255 8.24 -23.21 -22.27
CA GLU A 255 7.97 -24.57 -21.83
C GLU A 255 7.08 -25.34 -22.83
N ILE A 256 6.08 -24.68 -23.43
CA ILE A 256 5.18 -25.34 -24.39
C ILE A 256 5.89 -25.64 -25.72
N GLU A 257 6.83 -24.80 -26.16
CA GLU A 257 7.66 -25.06 -27.36
C GLU A 257 8.55 -26.31 -27.20
N ARG A 258 8.98 -26.61 -25.98
CA ARG A 258 9.82 -27.78 -25.67
C ARG A 258 9.01 -29.00 -25.24
N TYR A 259 7.68 -28.84 -25.12
CA TYR A 259 6.83 -29.87 -24.60
C TYR A 259 6.66 -31.00 -25.61
N THR A 260 6.79 -32.23 -25.13
CA THR A 260 6.49 -33.44 -25.90
C THR A 260 5.26 -34.10 -25.29
N LEU A 261 4.31 -34.49 -26.14
CA LEU A 261 3.11 -35.23 -25.73
C LEU A 261 3.50 -36.67 -25.39
N ILE A 262 4.15 -36.87 -24.25
CA ILE A 262 4.50 -38.20 -23.78
C ILE A 262 3.20 -38.87 -23.38
N ASN A 263 2.86 -39.95 -24.07
CA ASN A 263 1.73 -40.80 -23.74
C ASN A 263 2.05 -41.58 -22.45
N LYS A 264 2.01 -40.90 -21.30
CA LYS A 264 2.02 -41.59 -20.01
C LYS A 264 0.66 -42.25 -19.88
N VAL A 265 0.61 -43.55 -20.20
CA VAL A 265 -0.43 -44.43 -19.65
C VAL A 265 -0.40 -44.19 -18.15
N SER A 266 -1.43 -43.53 -17.62
CA SER A 266 -1.53 -43.18 -16.21
C SER A 266 -1.41 -44.50 -15.43
N THR A 267 -0.21 -44.78 -14.90
CA THR A 267 0.03 -45.96 -14.08
C THR A 267 -0.81 -45.73 -12.84
N GLY A 268 -1.93 -46.47 -12.78
CA GLY A 268 -2.93 -46.35 -11.74
C GLY A 268 -2.33 -46.58 -10.37
N ILE A 269 -1.85 -45.52 -9.72
CA ILE A 269 -2.00 -45.37 -8.29
C ILE A 269 -3.50 -45.28 -8.12
N LYS A 270 -4.08 -46.33 -7.53
CA LYS A 270 -5.52 -46.49 -7.27
C LYS A 270 -6.11 -45.13 -6.88
N ARG A 271 -6.84 -44.49 -7.82
CA ARG A 271 -7.66 -43.32 -7.56
C ARG A 271 -8.79 -43.75 -6.65
N THR A 272 -8.53 -43.77 -5.35
CA THR A 272 -9.57 -43.90 -4.33
C THR A 272 -10.58 -42.79 -4.61
N LYS A 273 -11.82 -43.18 -4.89
CA LYS A 273 -12.94 -42.29 -5.23
C LYS A 273 -12.92 -41.04 -4.35
N ALA A 274 -12.52 -39.90 -4.92
CA ALA A 274 -12.62 -38.58 -4.31
C ALA A 274 -14.07 -38.07 -4.38
N SER A 275 -15.03 -38.90 -3.94
CA SER A 275 -16.46 -38.64 -4.10
C SER A 275 -17.01 -37.60 -3.12
N ASP A 276 -16.25 -37.15 -2.11
CA ASP A 276 -16.81 -36.29 -1.04
C ASP A 276 -15.89 -35.13 -0.58
N ARG A 277 -14.77 -34.84 -1.29
CA ARG A 277 -13.83 -33.76 -0.89
C ARG A 277 -13.59 -32.68 -1.95
N ALA A 278 -14.17 -32.80 -3.15
CA ALA A 278 -13.81 -31.98 -4.29
C ALA A 278 -14.35 -30.54 -4.26
N GLU A 279 -15.41 -30.25 -3.50
CA GLU A 279 -16.07 -28.93 -3.57
C GLU A 279 -15.38 -27.85 -2.71
N ASN A 280 -14.58 -28.24 -1.70
CA ASN A 280 -14.01 -27.30 -0.71
C ASN A 280 -12.48 -27.36 -0.55
N SER A 281 -11.78 -28.06 -1.44
CA SER A 281 -10.32 -28.16 -1.38
C SER A 281 -9.67 -27.01 -2.17
N ASN A 282 -8.96 -26.13 -1.46
CA ASN A 282 -8.12 -25.05 -2.03
C ASN A 282 -6.83 -25.56 -2.71
N HIS A 283 -6.75 -26.85 -3.02
CA HIS A 283 -5.60 -27.47 -3.67
C HIS A 283 -5.71 -27.42 -5.20
N PRO A 284 -4.58 -27.30 -5.92
CA PRO A 284 -4.57 -27.39 -7.38
C PRO A 284 -5.16 -28.71 -7.89
N PRO A 285 -5.86 -28.73 -9.04
CA PRO A 285 -6.36 -29.95 -9.66
C PRO A 285 -5.23 -30.96 -9.95
N GLU A 286 -5.39 -32.21 -9.50
CA GLU A 286 -4.40 -33.28 -9.74
C GLU A 286 -4.22 -33.60 -11.22
N SER A 287 -5.22 -33.31 -12.06
CA SER A 287 -5.16 -33.48 -13.52
C SER A 287 -4.07 -32.63 -14.18
N LEU A 288 -3.64 -31.53 -13.56
CA LEU A 288 -2.53 -30.72 -14.05
C LEU A 288 -1.19 -31.47 -14.04
N LEU A 289 -1.03 -32.48 -13.17
CA LEU A 289 0.21 -33.25 -13.06
C LEU A 289 0.50 -34.08 -14.32
N ASP A 290 -0.53 -34.38 -15.12
CA ASP A 290 -0.38 -35.04 -16.42
C ASP A 290 0.27 -34.09 -17.46
N PHE A 291 0.22 -32.77 -17.23
CA PHE A 291 0.60 -31.73 -18.19
C PHE A 291 1.56 -30.70 -17.58
N THR A 292 2.85 -30.99 -17.62
CA THR A 292 3.92 -30.18 -17.00
C THR A 292 3.83 -28.68 -17.27
N PRO A 293 3.62 -28.19 -18.51
CA PRO A 293 3.55 -26.74 -18.76
C PRO A 293 2.43 -26.04 -18.00
N LEU A 294 1.25 -26.67 -17.91
CA LEU A 294 0.11 -26.13 -17.16
C LEU A 294 0.33 -26.18 -15.65
N ALA A 295 0.96 -27.25 -15.16
CA ALA A 295 1.31 -27.38 -13.74
C ALA A 295 2.32 -26.29 -13.30
N ILE A 296 3.37 -26.05 -14.08
CA ILE A 296 4.36 -25.00 -13.79
C ILE A 296 3.68 -23.63 -13.80
N TYR A 297 2.93 -23.30 -14.85
CA TYR A 297 2.21 -22.02 -14.93
C TYR A 297 1.27 -21.81 -13.73
N CYS A 298 0.48 -22.83 -13.36
CA CYS A 298 -0.41 -22.77 -12.21
C CYS A 298 0.35 -22.48 -10.92
N ASN A 299 1.43 -23.22 -10.65
CA ASN A 299 2.22 -23.06 -9.44
C ASN A 299 2.84 -21.68 -9.32
N GLU A 300 3.38 -21.13 -10.41
CA GLU A 300 3.96 -19.78 -10.40
C GLU A 300 2.88 -18.70 -10.19
N VAL A 301 1.71 -18.83 -10.81
CA VAL A 301 0.57 -17.92 -10.54
C VAL A 301 0.17 -17.99 -9.06
N LEU A 302 0.16 -19.19 -8.47
CA LEU A 302 -0.15 -19.36 -7.05
C LEU A 302 0.91 -18.73 -6.13
N THR A 303 2.18 -18.75 -6.50
CA THR A 303 3.24 -18.03 -5.76
C THR A 303 2.91 -16.54 -5.69
N VAL A 304 2.59 -15.92 -6.84
CA VAL A 304 2.22 -14.50 -6.89
C VAL A 304 0.93 -14.21 -6.10
N PHE A 305 -0.07 -15.10 -6.17
CA PHE A 305 -1.29 -14.98 -5.37
C PHE A 305 -1.05 -15.10 -3.87
N ASN A 306 -0.11 -15.96 -3.45
CA ASN A 306 0.25 -16.13 -2.05
C ASN A 306 0.99 -14.92 -1.48
N GLU A 307 1.71 -14.16 -2.31
CA GLU A 307 2.28 -12.87 -1.94
C GLU A 307 1.21 -11.78 -1.90
N LEU A 308 0.38 -11.69 -2.94
CA LEU A 308 -0.69 -10.69 -3.05
C LEU A 308 -1.68 -10.77 -1.89
N ARG A 309 -2.08 -11.97 -1.45
CA ARG A 309 -3.08 -12.15 -0.38
C ARG A 309 -2.70 -11.48 0.94
N LEU A 310 -1.40 -11.28 1.20
CA LEU A 310 -0.92 -10.63 2.43
C LEU A 310 -1.30 -9.15 2.45
N CYS A 311 -1.37 -8.52 1.28
CA CYS A 311 -1.76 -7.13 1.10
C CYS A 311 -2.47 -6.96 -0.25
N ALA A 312 -3.77 -7.27 -0.27
CA ALA A 312 -4.62 -7.19 -1.46
C ALA A 312 -5.62 -6.02 -1.37
N PRO A 313 -5.25 -4.79 -1.77
CA PRO A 313 -6.19 -3.69 -1.86
C PRO A 313 -7.39 -4.07 -2.74
N ILE A 314 -8.61 -3.87 -2.22
CA ILE A 314 -9.86 -4.20 -2.95
C ILE A 314 -9.93 -3.49 -4.30
N ALA A 315 -9.33 -2.29 -4.41
CA ALA A 315 -9.23 -1.52 -5.64
C ALA A 315 -8.50 -2.26 -6.78
N LEU A 316 -7.67 -3.27 -6.47
CA LEU A 316 -6.94 -4.06 -7.45
C LEU A 316 -7.74 -5.24 -8.02
N ALA A 317 -8.92 -5.54 -7.47
CA ALA A 317 -9.71 -6.70 -7.90
C ALA A 317 -9.98 -6.71 -9.42
N PRO A 318 -10.38 -5.60 -10.08
CA PRO A 318 -10.54 -5.57 -11.54
C PRO A 318 -9.20 -5.76 -12.26
N THR A 319 -8.18 -4.99 -11.89
CA THR A 319 -6.86 -5.00 -12.55
C THR A 319 -6.19 -6.37 -12.50
N VAL A 320 -6.21 -7.04 -11.35
CA VAL A 320 -5.65 -8.39 -11.18
C VAL A 320 -6.39 -9.40 -12.06
N THR A 321 -7.72 -9.31 -12.12
CA THR A 321 -8.54 -10.18 -12.96
C THR A 321 -8.23 -9.98 -14.44
N GLU A 322 -8.13 -8.73 -14.89
CA GLU A 322 -7.83 -8.38 -16.27
C GLU A 322 -6.42 -8.82 -16.70
N ILE A 323 -5.42 -8.63 -15.84
CA ILE A 323 -4.03 -9.07 -16.10
C ILE A 323 -3.98 -10.59 -16.25
N LEU A 324 -4.65 -11.33 -15.36
CA LEU A 324 -4.68 -12.80 -15.45
C LEU A 324 -5.47 -13.27 -16.66
N GLU A 325 -6.60 -12.64 -16.99
CA GLU A 325 -7.37 -12.96 -18.20
C GLU A 325 -6.50 -12.79 -19.46
N ALA A 326 -5.78 -11.67 -19.57
CA ALA A 326 -4.87 -11.42 -20.69
C ALA A 326 -3.70 -12.41 -20.77
N SER A 327 -3.18 -12.85 -19.61
CA SER A 327 -2.18 -13.91 -19.53
C SER A 327 -2.73 -15.24 -20.03
N LEU A 328 -3.92 -15.64 -19.57
CA LEU A 328 -4.58 -16.89 -19.98
C LEU A 328 -4.96 -16.88 -21.46
N GLU A 329 -5.38 -15.73 -22.01
CA GLU A 329 -5.58 -15.58 -23.46
C GLU A 329 -4.27 -15.81 -24.25
N THR A 330 -3.14 -15.33 -23.72
CA THR A 330 -1.82 -15.55 -24.33
C THR A 330 -1.40 -17.01 -24.24
N VAL A 331 -1.59 -17.65 -23.09
CA VAL A 331 -1.42 -19.10 -22.90
C VAL A 331 -2.26 -19.87 -23.93
N CYS A 332 -3.54 -19.51 -24.09
CA CYS A 332 -4.43 -20.13 -25.07
C CYS A 332 -3.92 -19.99 -26.51
N ARG A 333 -3.41 -18.82 -26.89
CA ARG A 333 -2.79 -18.60 -28.21
C ARG A 333 -1.52 -19.43 -28.40
N ASN A 334 -0.70 -19.58 -27.36
CA ASN A 334 0.52 -20.38 -27.41
C ASN A 334 0.19 -21.88 -27.56
N ILE A 335 -0.84 -22.36 -26.88
CA ILE A 335 -1.37 -23.73 -27.05
C ILE A 335 -1.82 -23.97 -28.49
N LEU A 336 -2.55 -23.02 -29.09
CA LEU A 336 -2.95 -23.09 -30.49
C LEU A 336 -1.74 -23.08 -31.44
N SER A 337 -0.73 -22.24 -31.17
CA SER A 337 0.49 -22.16 -31.96
C SER A 337 1.21 -23.51 -31.98
N PHE A 338 1.39 -24.11 -30.80
CA PHE A 338 1.97 -25.45 -30.65
C PHE A 338 1.18 -26.51 -31.44
N TYR A 339 -0.16 -26.51 -31.33
CA TYR A 339 -1.01 -27.42 -32.11
C TYR A 339 -0.78 -27.27 -33.61
N ARG A 340 -0.75 -26.04 -34.13
CA ARG A 340 -0.61 -25.78 -35.56
C ARG A 340 0.74 -26.25 -36.11
N GLN A 341 1.79 -26.16 -35.29
CA GLN A 341 3.14 -26.63 -35.65
C GLN A 341 3.20 -28.15 -35.69
N GLU A 342 2.61 -28.84 -34.70
CA GLU A 342 2.83 -30.28 -34.50
C GLU A 342 1.69 -31.19 -35.01
N GLN A 343 0.50 -30.65 -35.33
CA GLN A 343 -0.70 -31.47 -35.66
C GLN A 343 -0.51 -32.49 -36.80
N GLN A 344 0.38 -32.22 -37.75
CA GLN A 344 0.67 -33.12 -38.87
C GLN A 344 1.50 -34.34 -38.42
N ALA A 345 2.32 -34.18 -37.38
CA ALA A 345 3.16 -35.23 -36.83
C ALA A 345 2.44 -36.09 -35.79
N PHE A 346 1.32 -35.62 -35.22
CA PHE A 346 0.62 -36.35 -34.17
C PHE A 346 0.06 -37.70 -34.62
N THR A 347 0.40 -38.72 -33.83
CA THR A 347 -0.31 -39.99 -33.77
C THR A 347 -1.73 -39.82 -33.23
N ALA A 348 -2.61 -40.80 -33.46
CA ALA A 348 -3.98 -40.76 -32.94
C ALA A 348 -4.03 -40.61 -31.41
N SER A 349 -3.12 -41.28 -30.69
CA SER A 349 -3.00 -41.15 -29.23
C SER A 349 -2.53 -39.77 -28.77
N GLU A 350 -1.59 -39.14 -29.50
CA GLU A 350 -1.13 -37.79 -29.17
C GLU A 350 -2.21 -36.75 -29.43
N ARG A 351 -3.06 -36.94 -30.46
CA ARG A 351 -4.24 -36.11 -30.69
C ARG A 351 -5.21 -36.18 -29.52
N GLU A 352 -5.50 -37.38 -29.02
CA GLU A 352 -6.36 -37.54 -27.84
C GLU A 352 -5.73 -36.93 -26.58
N CYS A 353 -4.42 -37.11 -26.37
CA CYS A 353 -3.69 -36.49 -25.29
C CYS A 353 -3.75 -34.95 -25.37
N PHE A 354 -3.63 -34.39 -26.57
CA PHE A 354 -3.74 -32.95 -26.79
C PHE A 354 -5.15 -32.41 -26.51
N VAL A 355 -6.21 -33.14 -26.88
CA VAL A 355 -7.59 -32.78 -26.52
C VAL A 355 -7.78 -32.80 -25.00
N ARG A 356 -7.17 -33.77 -24.29
CA ARG A 356 -7.16 -33.78 -22.81
C ARG A 356 -6.40 -32.60 -22.23
N PHE A 357 -5.27 -32.24 -22.83
CA PHE A 357 -4.50 -31.05 -22.43
C PHE A 357 -5.36 -29.77 -22.54
N CYS A 358 -6.05 -29.59 -23.68
CA CYS A 358 -6.96 -28.45 -23.89
C CYS A 358 -8.13 -28.47 -22.90
N SER A 359 -8.69 -29.65 -22.62
CA SER A 359 -9.76 -29.83 -21.65
C SER A 359 -9.30 -29.49 -20.23
N CYS A 360 -8.08 -29.87 -19.84
CA CYS A 360 -7.50 -29.54 -18.54
C CYS A 360 -7.29 -28.02 -18.39
N PHE A 361 -6.77 -27.36 -19.42
CA PHE A 361 -6.68 -25.89 -19.45
C PHE A 361 -8.07 -25.23 -19.28
N ALA A 362 -9.06 -25.68 -20.06
CA ALA A 362 -10.38 -25.06 -20.11
C ALA A 362 -11.24 -25.33 -18.85
N TYR A 363 -11.26 -26.56 -18.36
CA TYR A 363 -12.23 -27.02 -17.38
C TYR A 363 -11.64 -27.24 -15.98
N ASP A 364 -10.32 -27.34 -15.85
CA ASP A 364 -9.67 -27.50 -14.54
C ASP A 364 -8.91 -26.22 -14.14
N LEU A 365 -7.99 -25.74 -14.98
CA LEU A 365 -7.12 -24.62 -14.63
C LEU A 365 -7.88 -23.29 -14.49
N ILE A 366 -8.64 -22.89 -15.51
CA ILE A 366 -9.37 -21.61 -15.50
C ILE A 366 -10.36 -21.55 -14.32
N PRO A 367 -11.23 -22.56 -14.08
CA PRO A 367 -12.14 -22.53 -12.94
C PRO A 367 -11.43 -22.57 -11.59
N TYR A 368 -10.26 -23.22 -11.50
CA TYR A 368 -9.45 -23.18 -10.28
C TYR A 368 -8.89 -21.78 -10.02
N LEU A 369 -8.28 -21.13 -11.01
CA LEU A 369 -7.77 -19.76 -10.86
C LEU A 369 -8.88 -18.74 -10.57
N GLN A 370 -10.07 -18.93 -11.14
CA GLN A 370 -11.28 -18.18 -10.80
C GLN A 370 -11.62 -18.29 -9.30
N ARG A 371 -11.54 -19.50 -8.72
CA ARG A 371 -11.75 -19.70 -7.28
C ARG A 371 -10.65 -19.02 -6.46
N CYS A 372 -9.40 -19.04 -6.92
CA CYS A 372 -8.31 -18.32 -6.26
C CYS A 372 -8.53 -16.80 -6.27
N ILE A 373 -8.99 -16.21 -7.39
CA ILE A 373 -9.37 -14.79 -7.42
C ILE A 373 -10.47 -14.50 -6.40
N HIS A 374 -11.51 -15.32 -6.33
CA HIS A 374 -12.59 -15.15 -5.34
C HIS A 374 -12.14 -15.36 -3.89
N PHE A 375 -11.09 -16.16 -3.67
CA PHE A 375 -10.50 -16.32 -2.34
C PHE A 375 -9.80 -15.04 -1.88
N ILE A 376 -9.04 -14.40 -2.77
CA ILE A 376 -8.34 -13.14 -2.48
C ILE A 376 -9.32 -11.96 -2.44
N PHE A 377 -10.28 -11.95 -3.36
CA PHE A 377 -11.27 -10.90 -3.56
C PHE A 377 -12.69 -11.49 -3.52
N PRO A 378 -13.26 -11.73 -2.33
CA PRO A 378 -14.59 -12.30 -2.19
C PRO A 378 -15.65 -11.42 -2.88
N PRO A 379 -16.46 -11.95 -3.81
CA PRO A 379 -17.48 -11.18 -4.51
C PRO A 379 -18.48 -10.50 -3.58
N THR A 380 -18.82 -11.16 -2.47
CA THR A 380 -19.73 -10.61 -1.43
C THR A 380 -19.16 -9.34 -0.80
N THR A 381 -17.87 -9.32 -0.49
CA THR A 381 -17.18 -8.13 0.04
C THR A 381 -17.22 -6.98 -0.95
N ILE A 382 -16.95 -7.24 -2.22
CA ILE A 382 -16.93 -6.20 -3.27
C ILE A 382 -18.34 -5.65 -3.51
N VAL A 383 -19.35 -6.52 -3.61
CA VAL A 383 -20.76 -6.14 -3.70
C VAL A 383 -21.15 -5.20 -2.57
N ASN A 384 -20.77 -5.52 -1.33
CA ASN A 384 -21.09 -4.71 -0.16
C ASN A 384 -20.43 -3.32 -0.22
N HIS A 385 -19.18 -3.24 -0.69
CA HIS A 385 -18.48 -1.96 -0.85
C HIS A 385 -19.02 -1.10 -1.99
N LEU A 386 -19.45 -1.71 -3.10
CA LEU A 386 -19.94 -0.99 -4.28
C LEU A 386 -21.45 -0.73 -4.24
N GLY A 387 -22.21 -1.41 -3.37
CA GLY A 387 -23.67 -1.29 -3.30
C GLY A 387 -24.39 -1.86 -4.53
N ILE A 388 -23.82 -2.89 -5.18
CA ILE A 388 -24.36 -3.52 -6.41
C ILE A 388 -24.55 -5.02 -6.21
N ASN A 389 -25.34 -5.69 -7.05
CA ASN A 389 -25.49 -7.15 -6.97
C ASN A 389 -24.35 -7.92 -7.68
N VAL A 390 -24.24 -9.23 -7.39
CA VAL A 390 -23.21 -10.13 -7.98
C VAL A 390 -23.35 -10.25 -9.50
N LEU A 391 -24.56 -10.19 -10.04
CA LEU A 391 -24.80 -10.25 -11.48
C LEU A 391 -24.16 -9.06 -12.21
N THR A 392 -24.17 -7.87 -11.59
CA THR A 392 -23.49 -6.68 -12.12
C THR A 392 -21.98 -6.85 -12.09
N LEU A 393 -21.39 -7.46 -11.05
CA LEU A 393 -19.95 -7.76 -11.03
C LEU A 393 -19.57 -8.70 -12.17
N GLN A 394 -20.32 -9.79 -12.33
CA GLN A 394 -20.09 -10.78 -13.39
C GLN A 394 -20.23 -10.15 -14.79
N LYS A 395 -21.23 -9.29 -14.99
CA LYS A 395 -21.43 -8.57 -16.27
C LYS A 395 -20.24 -7.69 -16.62
N HIS A 396 -19.60 -7.06 -15.63
CA HIS A 396 -18.44 -6.19 -15.85
C HIS A 396 -17.09 -6.93 -15.73
N GLY A 397 -17.09 -8.24 -15.48
CA GLY A 397 -15.86 -9.03 -15.30
C GLY A 397 -15.06 -8.68 -14.04
N ILE A 398 -15.65 -7.97 -13.08
CA ILE A 398 -14.96 -7.64 -11.83
C ILE A 398 -14.87 -8.91 -11.00
N THR A 399 -13.66 -9.42 -10.78
CA THR A 399 -13.36 -10.74 -10.19
C THR A 399 -13.83 -11.95 -10.98
N PHE A 400 -14.36 -11.79 -12.19
CA PHE A 400 -14.84 -12.90 -13.02
C PHE A 400 -14.06 -12.99 -14.33
N LEU A 401 -13.34 -14.10 -14.53
CA LEU A 401 -12.67 -14.45 -15.78
C LEU A 401 -13.71 -14.79 -16.85
N ARG A 402 -13.61 -14.17 -18.02
CA ARG A 402 -14.50 -14.48 -19.15
C ARG A 402 -13.96 -15.67 -19.92
N GLN A 403 -14.29 -16.86 -19.43
CA GLN A 403 -13.84 -18.14 -20.02
C GLN A 403 -14.05 -18.22 -21.55
N LYS A 404 -15.18 -17.73 -22.07
CA LYS A 404 -15.44 -17.69 -23.52
C LYS A 404 -14.39 -16.88 -24.29
N LYS A 405 -13.98 -15.73 -23.75
CA LYS A 405 -12.97 -14.86 -24.36
C LYS A 405 -11.58 -15.50 -24.29
N ILE A 406 -11.25 -16.11 -23.16
CA ILE A 406 -9.97 -16.82 -22.97
C ILE A 406 -9.81 -17.96 -23.97
N LEU A 407 -10.87 -18.74 -24.19
CA LEU A 407 -10.84 -19.98 -24.99
C LEU A 407 -11.09 -19.77 -26.49
N GLU A 408 -11.34 -18.54 -26.94
CA GLU A 408 -11.73 -18.23 -28.33
C GLU A 408 -10.79 -18.87 -29.37
N ALA A 409 -9.49 -18.90 -29.10
CA ALA A 409 -8.48 -19.43 -30.02
C ALA A 409 -8.55 -20.96 -30.20
N ILE A 410 -9.00 -21.71 -29.18
CA ILE A 410 -9.03 -23.19 -29.19
C ILE A 410 -10.45 -23.75 -29.11
N GLU A 411 -11.48 -22.93 -29.23
CA GLU A 411 -12.89 -23.34 -29.03
C GLU A 411 -13.25 -24.56 -29.89
N TYR A 412 -12.78 -24.61 -31.13
CA TYR A 412 -13.02 -25.71 -32.07
C TYR A 412 -12.23 -27.01 -31.77
N LEU A 413 -11.25 -26.95 -30.86
CA LEU A 413 -10.45 -28.10 -30.42
C LEU A 413 -10.98 -28.72 -29.13
N LEU A 414 -11.93 -28.05 -28.46
CA LEU A 414 -12.53 -28.55 -27.25
C LEU A 414 -13.64 -29.54 -27.58
N PRO A 415 -13.79 -30.64 -26.81
CA PRO A 415 -14.96 -31.50 -26.92
C PRO A 415 -16.22 -30.68 -26.66
N ASP A 416 -17.31 -30.99 -27.37
CA ASP A 416 -18.62 -30.46 -27.01
C ASP A 416 -18.87 -30.76 -25.54
N LYS A 417 -19.33 -29.76 -24.76
CA LYS A 417 -19.59 -29.89 -23.32
C LYS A 417 -20.45 -31.11 -22.94
N ILE A 418 -21.22 -31.62 -23.90
CA ILE A 418 -22.09 -32.77 -23.76
C ILE A 418 -21.30 -34.09 -23.91
N GLU A 419 -20.34 -34.18 -24.83
CA GLU A 419 -19.52 -35.39 -25.04
C GLU A 419 -18.54 -35.66 -23.90
N SER A 420 -17.98 -34.62 -23.26
CA SER A 420 -17.06 -34.78 -22.13
C SER A 420 -17.76 -35.30 -20.87
N VAL A 421 -18.99 -34.85 -20.61
CA VAL A 421 -19.84 -35.36 -19.53
C VAL A 421 -20.30 -36.79 -19.84
N ILE A 422 -20.64 -37.10 -21.10
CA ILE A 422 -21.02 -38.45 -21.52
C ILE A 422 -19.84 -39.42 -21.44
N LYS A 423 -18.59 -39.01 -21.76
CA LYS A 423 -17.40 -39.85 -21.55
C LYS A 423 -17.16 -40.15 -20.07
N GLN A 424 -17.32 -39.17 -19.18
CA GLN A 424 -17.19 -39.38 -17.73
C GLN A 424 -18.26 -40.32 -17.17
N VAL A 425 -19.51 -40.22 -17.65
CA VAL A 425 -20.61 -41.11 -17.24
C VAL A 425 -20.49 -42.50 -17.90
N GLY A 426 -20.00 -42.56 -19.14
CA GLY A 426 -19.76 -43.81 -19.89
C GLY A 426 -18.66 -44.66 -19.26
N GLU A 427 -17.58 -44.05 -18.76
CA GLU A 427 -16.52 -44.75 -18.03
C GLU A 427 -16.99 -45.32 -16.68
N MET A 428 -18.08 -44.79 -16.09
CA MET A 428 -18.70 -45.35 -14.88
C MET A 428 -19.58 -46.58 -15.17
N ASN A 429 -20.13 -46.72 -16.38
CA ASN A 429 -21.07 -47.80 -16.73
C ASN A 429 -20.41 -49.05 -17.36
N VAL A 430 -19.16 -48.98 -17.81
CA VAL A 430 -18.46 -50.14 -18.42
C VAL A 430 -17.86 -51.10 -17.37
N SER A 431 -17.91 -50.77 -16.07
CA SER A 431 -17.40 -51.64 -15.00
C SER A 431 -18.41 -52.68 -14.47
N THR A 432 -19.50 -52.97 -15.18
CA THR A 432 -20.51 -53.92 -14.67
C THR A 432 -21.11 -54.82 -15.74
N THR A 433 -20.30 -55.47 -16.59
CA THR A 433 -20.74 -56.73 -17.22
C THR A 433 -19.58 -57.49 -17.86
N THR A 434 -18.94 -58.41 -17.13
CA THR A 434 -18.37 -59.66 -17.69
C THR A 434 -17.93 -60.60 -16.57
N THR A 435 -18.76 -61.58 -16.22
CA THR A 435 -18.29 -62.92 -15.85
C THR A 435 -19.40 -63.93 -16.09
N THR A 436 -19.18 -64.85 -17.03
CA THR A 436 -20.05 -66.01 -17.30
C THR A 436 -19.32 -67.28 -16.84
N THR A 437 -20.00 -68.04 -15.97
CA THR A 437 -20.00 -69.51 -15.76
C THR A 437 -18.73 -70.29 -15.36
N VAL A 438 -18.83 -71.02 -14.23
CA VAL A 438 -18.55 -72.48 -14.14
C VAL A 438 -19.59 -73.14 -13.20
N ALA A 439 -20.02 -74.35 -13.58
CA ALA A 439 -21.11 -75.17 -13.06
C ALA A 439 -20.88 -75.84 -11.68
N THR A 440 -21.96 -76.25 -11.00
CA THR A 440 -22.31 -77.67 -10.74
C THR A 440 -23.65 -77.84 -9.99
N ALA A 441 -24.42 -78.83 -10.46
CA ALA A 441 -25.24 -79.82 -9.74
C ALA A 441 -26.63 -79.49 -9.14
N ASP A 442 -27.56 -80.36 -9.58
CA ASP A 442 -28.70 -80.98 -8.89
C ASP A 442 -30.06 -80.27 -8.77
N GLY A 443 -31.07 -80.96 -9.33
CA GLY A 443 -32.26 -81.31 -8.57
C GLY A 443 -33.58 -80.66 -8.98
N ASP A 444 -34.29 -81.32 -9.91
CA ASP A 444 -35.68 -81.79 -9.79
C ASP A 444 -36.85 -80.79 -9.58
N GLY A 445 -37.97 -81.03 -10.29
CA GLY A 445 -39.32 -80.65 -9.83
C GLY A 445 -40.08 -79.51 -10.55
N ASP A 446 -40.74 -79.84 -11.66
CA ASP A 446 -42.20 -79.74 -11.88
C ASP A 446 -43.06 -78.59 -11.25
N LYS A 447 -43.86 -77.94 -12.13
CA LYS A 447 -45.27 -77.47 -12.02
C LYS A 447 -45.62 -75.98 -12.18
N GLU A 448 -46.39 -75.75 -13.25
CA GLU A 448 -47.66 -75.01 -13.42
C GLU A 448 -48.22 -74.03 -12.36
N ALA A 449 -48.86 -73.00 -12.92
CA ALA A 449 -50.10 -72.32 -12.51
C ALA A 449 -50.06 -71.05 -11.61
N GLU A 450 -50.38 -69.92 -12.27
CA GLU A 450 -51.60 -69.11 -12.09
C GLU A 450 -51.83 -68.23 -10.83
N VAL A 451 -52.42 -67.05 -11.12
CA VAL A 451 -53.28 -66.16 -10.30
C VAL A 451 -52.65 -65.12 -9.35
N ALA A 452 -52.69 -63.88 -9.85
CA ALA A 452 -53.26 -62.65 -9.30
C ALA A 452 -53.51 -62.43 -7.77
N ASP A 453 -53.00 -61.26 -7.34
CA ASP A 453 -53.70 -60.17 -6.64
C ASP A 453 -54.30 -60.38 -5.22
N LYS A 454 -53.70 -59.68 -4.23
CA LYS A 454 -54.35 -58.65 -3.36
C LYS A 454 -53.44 -58.32 -2.16
N THR A 455 -52.88 -57.11 -2.08
CA THR A 455 -53.33 -55.94 -1.30
C THR A 455 -53.48 -56.09 0.24
N LYS A 456 -52.97 -55.03 0.92
CA LYS A 456 -53.30 -54.47 2.25
C LYS A 456 -52.55 -55.00 3.48
N GLN A 457 -51.87 -54.09 4.18
CA GLN A 457 -52.38 -53.41 5.39
C GLN A 457 -51.43 -52.24 5.78
N VAL A 458 -51.86 -50.96 5.98
CA VAL A 458 -52.61 -50.38 7.15
C VAL A 458 -51.62 -50.21 8.33
N VAL A 459 -51.37 -49.08 9.03
CA VAL A 459 -52.14 -47.88 9.46
C VAL A 459 -51.14 -46.99 10.27
N ALA A 460 -51.06 -45.66 10.09
CA ALA A 460 -51.80 -44.54 10.72
C ALA A 460 -51.13 -43.83 11.93
N GLY A 461 -51.46 -42.54 12.09
CA GLY A 461 -51.26 -41.67 13.27
C GLY A 461 -50.37 -40.44 12.97
N VAL A 462 -50.84 -39.22 12.61
CA VAL A 462 -51.69 -38.21 13.32
C VAL A 462 -50.95 -37.64 14.56
N ALA A 463 -50.76 -36.35 14.87
CA ALA A 463 -51.39 -35.03 14.61
C ALA A 463 -50.29 -33.91 14.63
N LYS A 464 -50.33 -32.80 13.87
CA LYS A 464 -51.07 -31.51 14.02
C LYS A 464 -51.04 -30.81 15.40
N GLN A 465 -50.35 -29.66 15.47
CA GLN A 465 -50.82 -28.31 15.91
C GLN A 465 -49.60 -27.35 15.88
N GLU A 466 -49.50 -26.34 15.02
CA GLU A 466 -50.16 -25.02 15.01
C GLU A 466 -49.63 -24.04 16.09
N ILE A 467 -49.30 -22.81 15.66
CA ILE A 467 -49.41 -21.49 16.35
C ILE A 467 -48.14 -20.57 16.33
N THR A 468 -48.30 -19.50 15.53
CA THR A 468 -47.89 -18.07 15.64
C THR A 468 -46.43 -17.57 15.76
N ALA A 469 -46.06 -16.77 14.74
CA ALA A 469 -45.71 -15.33 14.77
C ALA A 469 -45.03 -14.67 15.98
N GLY A 470 -43.97 -13.91 15.69
CA GLY A 470 -43.72 -12.59 16.31
C GLY A 470 -42.28 -12.28 16.74
N GLY A 471 -41.70 -11.22 16.14
CA GLY A 471 -40.99 -10.16 16.89
C GLY A 471 -39.46 -10.23 17.07
N GLU A 472 -38.79 -9.29 16.39
CA GLU A 472 -37.62 -8.47 16.80
C GLU A 472 -36.65 -8.94 17.89
N LEU A 473 -35.36 -8.98 17.54
CA LEU A 473 -34.28 -8.16 18.12
C LEU A 473 -33.05 -8.15 17.20
#